data_AF-A0A1S6KZJ2-F1
#
_entry.id   AF-A0A1S6KZJ2-F1
#
_cell.length_a   1.000
_cell.length_b   1.000
_cell.length_c   1.000
_cell.angle_alpha   90.00
_cell.angle_beta   90.00
_cell.angle_gamma   90.00
#
_symmetry.space_group_name_H-M   'P 1'
#
loop_
_entity.id
_entity.type
_entity.pdbx_description
1 polymer ?
#
loop_
_entity_poly.entity_id
_entity_poly.type
_entity_poly.pdbx_seq_one_letter_code
_entity_poly.pdbx_strand_id
1 'polypeptide(L)'
;PFPSEQLNEFGEKLQSVGFEVGVTTGRKRRCGWLDLVVMKYSCMVNGYTSLNITKLDVLDTFPEIQVAVAYHLNGAPLVSFPADLFVLSQVEVEYKTFPGWNNDILRYR
;
A
#
# COMPACT_ATOMS: atom_id res chain seq x y z
N PRO A 1 -1.66 -7.84 -11.48
CA PRO A 1 -1.56 -8.29 -10.06
C PRO A 1 -1.53 -7.09 -9.12
N PHE A 2 -1.86 -7.27 -7.84
CA PHE A 2 -1.73 -6.23 -6.80
C PHE A 2 -1.16 -6.90 -5.54
N PRO A 3 0.17 -6.96 -5.40
CA PRO A 3 0.81 -7.76 -4.35
C PRO A 3 0.36 -7.39 -2.94
N SER A 4 0.18 -6.10 -2.64
CA SER A 4 -0.21 -5.65 -1.31
C SER A 4 -1.72 -5.58 -1.06
N GLU A 5 -2.55 -6.07 -1.98
CA GLU A 5 -4.01 -6.08 -1.84
C GLU A 5 -4.45 -6.79 -0.57
N GLN A 6 -5.39 -6.18 0.15
CA GLN A 6 -6.01 -6.76 1.33
C GLN A 6 -7.43 -7.21 0.98
N LEU A 7 -7.62 -8.53 0.84
CA LEU A 7 -8.93 -9.17 0.63
C LEU A 7 -9.60 -9.55 1.97
N ASN A 8 -9.36 -8.75 3.00
CA ASN A 8 -9.79 -8.97 4.39
C ASN A 8 -10.38 -7.67 4.97
N GLU A 9 -10.70 -7.69 6.27
CA GLU A 9 -11.28 -6.56 6.99
C GLU A 9 -10.43 -5.27 6.93
N PHE A 10 -9.10 -5.37 6.81
CA PHE A 10 -8.24 -4.20 6.68
C PHE A 10 -8.48 -3.51 5.34
N GLY A 11 -8.61 -4.27 4.25
CA GLY A 11 -8.92 -3.73 2.92
C GLY A 11 -10.29 -3.07 2.86
N GLU A 12 -11.29 -3.67 3.50
CA GLU A 12 -12.63 -3.08 3.63
C GLU A 12 -12.62 -1.79 4.44
N LYS A 13 -11.87 -1.75 5.54
CA LYS A 13 -11.71 -0.55 6.37
C LYS A 13 -11.00 0.57 5.62
N LEU A 14 -9.88 0.27 4.96
CA LEU A 14 -9.16 1.23 4.10
C LEU A 14 -10.09 1.81 3.04
N GLN A 15 -10.88 0.95 2.39
CA GLN A 15 -11.84 1.37 1.37
C GLN A 15 -12.93 2.28 1.92
N SER A 16 -13.52 1.92 3.07
CA SER A 16 -14.62 2.65 3.67
C SER A 16 -14.18 4.01 4.20
N VAL A 17 -13.10 4.07 4.99
CA VAL A 17 -12.60 5.31 5.60
C VAL A 17 -12.01 6.24 4.53
N GLY A 18 -11.29 5.69 3.55
CA GLY A 18 -10.71 6.46 2.45
C GLY A 18 -11.70 6.89 1.36
N PHE A 19 -12.97 6.51 1.47
CA PHE A 19 -14.02 6.70 0.46
C PHE A 19 -13.58 6.22 -0.94
N GLU A 20 -12.96 5.03 -1.00
CA GLU A 20 -12.36 4.49 -2.22
C GLU A 20 -13.38 3.84 -3.15
N VAL A 21 -14.29 4.67 -3.64
CA VAL A 21 -15.38 4.31 -4.54
C VAL A 21 -15.34 5.23 -5.77
N GLY A 22 -15.61 4.67 -6.95
CA GLY A 22 -15.75 5.45 -8.17
C GLY A 22 -16.96 6.39 -8.10
N VAL A 23 -16.75 7.68 -8.29
CA VAL A 23 -17.79 8.72 -8.13
C VAL A 23 -18.99 8.51 -9.06
N THR A 24 -18.75 8.10 -10.32
CA THR A 24 -19.82 7.89 -11.30
C THR A 24 -20.43 6.50 -11.22
N THR A 25 -19.58 5.48 -11.13
CA THR A 25 -20.02 4.08 -11.28
C THR A 25 -20.40 3.41 -9.96
N GLY A 26 -20.03 4.00 -8.82
CA GLY A 26 -20.15 3.34 -7.53
C GLY A 26 -19.23 2.13 -7.36
N ARG A 27 -18.33 1.86 -8.32
CA ARG A 27 -17.44 0.69 -8.26
C ARG A 27 -16.41 0.89 -7.14
N LYS A 28 -16.44 -0.02 -6.18
CA LYS A 28 -15.44 -0.15 -5.11
C LYS A 28 -14.04 -0.39 -5.67
N ARG A 29 -13.04 0.37 -5.19
CA ARG A 29 -11.62 0.18 -5.57
C ARG A 29 -10.97 -0.87 -4.67
N ARG A 30 -10.07 -1.65 -5.25
CA ARG A 30 -9.20 -2.59 -4.53
C ARG A 30 -8.28 -1.78 -3.63
N CYS A 31 -8.14 -2.18 -2.37
CA CYS A 31 -7.32 -1.48 -1.38
C CYS A 31 -6.25 -2.42 -0.83
N GLY A 32 -5.11 -1.85 -0.47
CA GLY A 32 -3.95 -2.59 0.00
C GLY A 32 -3.04 -1.70 0.83
N TRP A 33 -2.06 -2.33 1.48
CA TRP A 33 -1.05 -1.61 2.25
C TRP A 33 -0.11 -0.78 1.37
N LEU A 34 0.53 0.23 1.96
CA LEU A 34 1.55 1.02 1.29
C LEU A 34 2.68 0.11 0.81
N ASP A 35 3.06 0.28 -0.47
CA ASP A 35 4.06 -0.55 -1.12
C ASP A 35 5.31 0.24 -1.47
N LEU A 36 6.38 0.03 -0.70
CA LEU A 36 7.64 0.72 -0.92
C LEU A 36 8.47 0.11 -2.06
N VAL A 37 8.18 -1.11 -2.51
CA VAL A 37 8.81 -1.68 -3.71
C VAL A 37 8.31 -0.93 -4.94
N VAL A 38 7.00 -0.69 -5.02
CA VAL A 38 6.37 0.14 -6.05
C VAL A 38 6.87 1.59 -5.97
N MET A 39 6.90 2.18 -4.77
CA MET A 39 7.38 3.56 -4.60
C MET A 39 8.85 3.72 -5.00
N LYS A 40 9.74 2.79 -4.60
CA LYS A 40 11.16 2.82 -4.98
C LYS A 40 11.34 2.74 -6.50
N TYR A 41 10.58 1.88 -7.16
CA TYR A 41 10.56 1.81 -8.62
C TYR A 41 10.06 3.12 -9.25
N SER A 42 8.98 3.70 -8.73
CA SER A 42 8.45 4.99 -9.21
C SER A 42 9.47 6.13 -9.04
N CYS A 43 10.15 6.22 -7.89
CA CYS A 43 11.21 7.19 -7.65
C CYS A 43 12.38 7.02 -8.62
N MET A 44 12.79 5.79 -8.89
CA MET A 44 13.86 5.49 -9.85
C MET A 44 13.51 5.99 -11.26
N VAL A 45 12.28 5.75 -11.71
CA VAL A 45 11.82 6.12 -13.06
C VAL A 45 11.63 7.63 -13.19
N ASN A 46 11.09 8.29 -12.15
CA ASN A 46 10.64 9.68 -12.25
C ASN A 46 11.59 10.71 -11.62
N GLY A 47 12.59 10.28 -10.85
CA GLY A 47 13.58 11.17 -10.26
C GLY A 47 13.00 12.19 -9.27
N TYR A 48 12.03 11.78 -8.44
CA TYR A 48 11.41 12.68 -7.46
C TYR A 48 12.43 13.26 -6.48
N THR A 49 12.35 14.57 -6.25
CA THR A 49 13.16 15.29 -5.25
C THR A 49 12.46 15.37 -3.88
N SER A 50 11.13 15.21 -3.87
CA SER A 50 10.30 15.19 -2.66
C SER A 50 9.06 14.32 -2.87
N LEU A 51 8.44 13.91 -1.76
CA LEU A 51 7.22 13.12 -1.75
C LEU A 51 6.13 13.85 -0.97
N ASN A 52 4.91 13.80 -1.47
CA ASN A 52 3.71 14.21 -0.73
C ASN A 52 2.92 12.96 -0.34
N ILE A 53 2.81 12.68 0.96
CA ILE A 53 2.04 11.55 1.49
C ILE A 53 0.63 12.05 1.77
N THR A 54 -0.35 11.49 1.08
CA THR A 54 -1.76 11.88 1.20
C THR A 54 -2.55 10.83 1.97
N LYS A 55 -3.72 11.24 2.48
CA LYS A 55 -4.67 10.36 3.18
C LYS A 55 -4.09 9.62 4.39
N LEU A 56 -3.14 10.23 5.09
CA LEU A 56 -2.55 9.62 6.28
C LEU A 56 -3.62 9.39 7.37
N ASP A 57 -4.62 10.26 7.43
CA ASP A 57 -5.79 10.20 8.31
C ASP A 57 -6.63 8.92 8.15
N VAL A 58 -6.58 8.27 6.98
CA VAL A 58 -7.25 6.99 6.76
C VAL A 58 -6.71 5.88 7.66
N LEU A 59 -5.47 6.03 8.13
CA LEU A 59 -4.79 5.06 8.98
C LEU A 59 -5.00 5.31 10.48
N ASP A 60 -5.72 6.39 10.86
CA ASP A 60 -5.80 6.88 12.24
C ASP A 60 -6.24 5.86 13.28
N THR A 61 -7.12 4.93 12.89
CA THR A 61 -7.75 3.97 13.81
C THR A 61 -7.21 2.56 13.68
N PHE A 62 -6.10 2.37 12.97
CA PHE A 62 -5.46 1.05 12.87
C PHE A 62 -4.58 0.82 14.12
N PRO A 63 -4.65 -0.36 14.76
CA PRO A 63 -3.75 -0.69 15.86
C PRO A 63 -2.32 -0.98 15.37
N GLU A 64 -2.21 -1.56 14.18
CA GLU A 64 -0.95 -1.84 13.49
C GLU A 64 -1.10 -1.50 12.00
N ILE A 65 0.00 -1.05 11.40
CA ILE A 65 0.09 -0.66 10.00
C ILE A 65 1.21 -1.48 9.38
N GLN A 66 0.88 -2.21 8.31
CA GLN A 66 1.87 -2.95 7.54
C GLN A 66 2.32 -2.13 6.33
N VAL A 67 3.60 -2.23 6.00
CA VAL A 67 4.19 -1.61 4.81
C VAL A 67 5.00 -2.68 4.08
N ALA A 68 4.72 -2.87 2.79
CA ALA A 68 5.47 -3.80 1.97
C ALA A 68 6.86 -3.22 1.68
N VAL A 69 7.92 -3.94 2.08
CA VAL A 69 9.32 -3.47 1.99
C VAL A 69 10.16 -4.24 0.99
N ALA A 70 9.77 -5.48 0.68
CA ALA A 70 10.43 -6.31 -0.32
C ALA A 70 9.45 -7.30 -0.97
N TYR A 71 9.80 -7.76 -2.16
CA TYR A 71 9.15 -8.88 -2.82
C TYR A 71 10.10 -10.06 -2.89
N HIS A 72 9.57 -11.25 -2.66
CA HIS A 72 10.28 -12.51 -2.82
C HIS A 72 9.63 -13.34 -3.93
N LEU A 73 10.44 -14.03 -4.71
CA LEU A 73 9.99 -15.04 -5.66
C LEU A 73 10.69 -16.34 -5.32
N ASN A 74 9.94 -17.38 -4.97
CA ASN A 74 10.48 -18.68 -4.54
C ASN A 74 11.51 -18.54 -3.39
N GLY A 75 11.22 -17.68 -2.41
CA GLY A 75 12.09 -17.41 -1.27
C GLY A 75 13.31 -16.51 -1.55
N ALA A 76 13.54 -16.10 -2.81
CA ALA A 76 14.63 -15.20 -3.17
C ALA A 76 14.15 -13.74 -3.31
N PRO A 77 14.85 -12.75 -2.73
CA PRO A 77 14.45 -11.34 -2.83
C PRO A 77 14.62 -10.83 -4.26
N LEU A 78 13.63 -10.05 -4.73
CA LEU A 78 13.71 -9.33 -5.99
C LEU A 78 14.42 -7.99 -5.78
N VAL A 79 15.28 -7.63 -6.75
CA VAL A 79 16.05 -6.38 -6.71
C VAL A 79 15.17 -5.14 -6.92
N SER A 80 14.13 -5.28 -7.74
CA SER A 80 13.20 -4.20 -8.10
C SER A 80 11.84 -4.77 -8.48
N PHE A 81 10.89 -3.87 -8.75
CA PHE A 81 9.60 -4.24 -9.31
C PHE A 81 9.77 -5.04 -10.62
N PRO A 82 9.15 -6.22 -10.76
CA PRO A 82 9.29 -7.05 -11.96
C PRO A 82 8.45 -6.51 -13.12
N ALA A 83 8.99 -6.57 -14.34
CA ALA A 83 8.27 -6.19 -15.56
C ALA A 83 7.26 -7.25 -16.02
N ASP A 84 7.49 -8.53 -15.67
CA ASP A 84 6.62 -9.64 -16.05
C ASP A 84 5.44 -9.78 -15.06
N LEU A 85 4.21 -9.80 -15.61
CA LEU A 85 2.98 -9.95 -14.84
C LEU A 85 2.84 -11.34 -14.20
N PHE A 86 3.37 -12.39 -14.82
CA PHE A 86 3.36 -13.74 -14.26
C PHE A 86 4.25 -13.79 -13.03
N VAL A 87 5.44 -13.21 -13.11
CA VAL A 87 6.33 -13.06 -11.94
C VAL A 87 5.65 -12.24 -10.86
N LEU A 88 5.10 -11.07 -11.21
CA LEU A 88 4.41 -10.19 -10.26
C LEU A 88 3.21 -10.88 -9.58
N SER A 89 2.56 -11.84 -10.23
CA SER A 89 1.44 -12.58 -9.63
C SER A 89 1.85 -13.61 -8.58
N GLN A 90 3.12 -13.97 -8.54
CA GLN A 90 3.67 -15.02 -7.67
C GLN A 90 4.54 -14.47 -6.54
N VAL A 91 4.71 -13.15 -6.48
CA VAL A 91 5.57 -12.57 -5.45
C VAL A 91 4.94 -12.72 -4.07
N GLU A 92 5.76 -13.14 -3.12
CA GLU A 92 5.47 -13.08 -1.70
C GLU A 92 5.92 -11.71 -1.19
N VAL A 93 5.05 -11.03 -0.45
CA VAL A 93 5.32 -9.69 0.06
C VAL A 93 5.92 -9.78 1.45
N GLU A 94 7.10 -9.20 1.64
CA GLU A 94 7.64 -8.97 2.98
C GLU A 94 7.06 -7.68 3.54
N TYR A 95 6.37 -7.79 4.67
CA TYR A 95 5.81 -6.66 5.39
C TYR A 95 6.65 -6.31 6.60
N LYS A 96 6.88 -5.01 6.81
CA LYS A 96 7.27 -4.46 8.10
C LYS A 96 6.02 -3.91 8.80
N THR A 97 5.82 -4.34 10.03
CA THR A 97 4.70 -3.90 10.87
C THR A 97 5.15 -2.74 11.77
N PHE A 98 4.31 -1.71 11.83
CA PHE A 98 4.49 -0.54 12.67
C PHE A 98 3.29 -0.40 13.60
N PRO A 99 3.48 0.10 14.83
CA PRO A 99 2.35 0.46 15.68
C PRO A 99 1.56 1.60 15.01
N GLY A 100 0.23 1.46 14.98
CA GLY A 100 -0.63 2.57 14.64
C GLY A 100 -0.71 3.58 15.78
N TRP A 101 -1.16 4.79 15.48
CA TRP A 101 -1.19 5.89 16.45
C TRP A 101 -2.52 6.05 17.18
N ASN A 102 -3.60 5.44 16.68
CA ASN A 102 -4.94 5.45 17.29
C ASN A 102 -5.40 6.84 17.76
N ASN A 103 -5.18 7.85 16.91
CA ASN A 103 -5.41 9.26 17.22
C ASN A 103 -5.82 10.02 15.95
N ASP A 104 -6.71 10.99 16.10
CA ASP A 104 -7.20 11.85 15.01
C ASP A 104 -6.14 12.89 14.65
N ILE A 105 -5.47 12.68 13.50
CA ILE A 105 -4.36 13.54 13.10
C ILE A 105 -4.80 14.82 12.39
N LEU A 106 -6.07 14.94 11.98
CA LEU A 106 -6.58 16.12 11.27
C LEU A 106 -6.58 17.38 12.15
N ARG A 107 -6.31 17.22 13.44
CA ARG A 107 -6.18 18.29 14.43
C ARG A 107 -4.79 18.95 14.44
N TYR A 108 -3.79 18.29 13.85
CA TYR A 108 -2.42 18.82 13.77
C TYR A 108 -2.24 19.65 12.50
N ARG A 109 -1.43 20.72 12.59
CA ARG A 109 -1.09 21.63 11.49
C ARG A 109 0.40 21.57 11.18
#